data_AF-A0A2S8FLM8-F1
#
_entry.id   AF-A0A2S8FLM8-F1
#
_cell.length_a   1.000
_cell.length_b   1.000
_cell.length_c   1.000
_cell.angle_alpha   90.00
_cell.angle_beta   90.00
_cell.angle_gamma   90.00
#
_symmetry.space_group_name_H-M   'P 1'
#
loop_
_entity.id
_entity.type
_entity.pdbx_description
1 polymer ?
#
loop_
_entity_poly.entity_id
_entity_poly.type
_entity_poly.pdbx_seq_one_letter_code
_entity_poly.pdbx_strand_id
1 'polypeptide(L)'
;MTPETTSPFQSPQADDNQSIRSLIGDTNFEIAQRVQAVYTALIWQVVCLILTPILAIGSGMLSDQELAQMISTGINLTLLISVQSFSVWSLWRLCRATGASWVTTTTHCGLALFPCISIFALLHISESTRETLEKAGIPFHHSGPDWSRVQRIADRQQESSYASPFDLPAANQLYNLVFCDNVNYLTPIDPAAAGPDWIELPESFDSPANLRSIVQDTTADCRVRLLAARQLAAFTDAERPEEGLPEQGLGIVFEATHKEGMYVVAMYADGGLVCLRSDSTFRLLPPGDEGLACQVREVVDKVFQKQHAYAPYPFQRPEPPSPGEARITLLTTSGTRVAQASWKVFYRHPATQIVAEAMVTLVDELYGFAPPQKDASESQVVNQLANAMRATPTVTYFRLMVRIAMGIYAFATIAIGLSIAGLPMWDWDLALYYSAVLFGVYAEFRLMRSLNATSRGITYGVLLLVPVLGFVGLALADFAAGRFLKQSNGLDDDTRAFSPLE
;
A
#
# COMPACT_ATOMS: atom_id res chain seq x y z
N MET A 1 2.74 40.99 -10.08
CA MET A 1 3.17 39.60 -9.85
C MET A 1 3.87 39.56 -8.50
N THR A 2 3.14 39.28 -7.44
CA THR A 2 3.73 38.93 -6.14
C THR A 2 4.45 37.60 -6.30
N PRO A 3 5.69 37.44 -5.81
CA PRO A 3 6.36 36.15 -5.85
C PRO A 3 5.47 35.13 -5.12
N GLU A 4 5.17 34.00 -5.77
CA GLU A 4 4.55 32.87 -5.10
C GLU A 4 5.47 32.45 -3.95
N THR A 5 5.14 32.90 -2.74
CA THR A 5 5.77 32.43 -1.51
C THR A 5 5.38 30.97 -1.37
N THR A 6 6.21 30.10 -1.90
CA THR A 6 6.13 28.66 -1.68
C THR A 6 6.24 28.42 -0.18
N SER A 7 5.23 27.75 0.38
CA SER A 7 5.22 27.37 1.79
C SER A 7 6.54 26.67 2.14
N PRO A 8 7.22 27.04 3.23
CA PRO A 8 8.44 26.35 3.68
C PRO A 8 8.14 24.94 4.19
N PHE A 9 6.86 24.63 4.45
CA PHE A 9 6.40 23.28 4.76
C PHE A 9 5.95 22.61 3.48
N GLN A 10 6.53 21.45 3.19
CA GLN A 10 5.95 20.54 2.21
C GLN A 10 4.62 20.07 2.77
N SER A 11 3.53 20.21 1.99
CA SER A 11 2.34 19.39 2.25
C SER A 11 2.80 17.94 2.36
N PRO A 12 2.25 17.14 3.29
CA PRO A 12 2.46 15.70 3.24
C PRO A 12 2.11 15.27 1.83
N GLN A 13 3.10 14.89 1.03
CA GLN A 13 2.80 14.23 -0.22
C GLN A 13 2.12 12.96 0.23
N ALA A 14 0.80 12.87 0.00
CA ALA A 14 0.20 11.57 -0.11
C ALA A 14 1.08 10.89 -1.17
N ASP A 15 1.90 9.93 -0.77
CA ASP A 15 2.49 9.05 -1.77
C ASP A 15 1.27 8.33 -2.33
N ASP A 16 0.74 8.82 -3.45
CA ASP A 16 -0.47 8.28 -4.08
C ASP A 16 -0.31 6.76 -4.27
N ASN A 17 0.93 6.28 -4.41
CA ASN A 17 1.22 4.86 -4.47
C ASN A 17 1.06 4.16 -3.13
N GLN A 18 1.35 4.78 -1.99
CA GLN A 18 1.22 4.16 -0.67
C GLN A 18 -0.24 3.95 -0.28
N SER A 19 -1.13 4.91 -0.55
CA SER A 19 -2.58 4.73 -0.31
C SER A 19 -3.18 3.69 -1.26
N ILE A 20 -2.76 3.68 -2.53
CA ILE A 20 -3.16 2.59 -3.44
C ILE A 20 -2.61 1.24 -2.94
N ARG A 21 -1.34 1.17 -2.52
CA ARG A 21 -0.71 -0.07 -2.02
C ARG A 21 -1.38 -0.60 -0.77
N SER A 22 -1.75 0.26 0.17
CA SER A 22 -2.49 -0.17 1.36
C SER A 22 -3.88 -0.68 0.99
N LEU A 23 -4.53 -0.07 0.00
CA LEU A 23 -5.84 -0.48 -0.50
C LEU A 23 -5.82 -1.87 -1.16
N ILE A 24 -5.00 -2.04 -2.20
CA ILE A 24 -5.06 -3.24 -3.05
C ILE A 24 -4.05 -4.30 -2.61
N GLY A 25 -3.15 -3.96 -1.69
CA GLY A 25 -2.01 -4.78 -1.27
C GLY A 25 -0.80 -4.60 -2.17
N ASP A 26 0.40 -4.67 -1.58
CA ASP A 26 1.68 -4.51 -2.29
C ASP A 26 1.82 -5.47 -3.48
N THR A 27 1.37 -6.71 -3.32
CA THR A 27 1.43 -7.73 -4.39
C THR A 27 0.59 -7.34 -5.59
N ASN A 28 -0.68 -6.96 -5.39
CA ASN A 28 -1.55 -6.57 -6.50
C ASN A 28 -1.10 -5.26 -7.14
N PHE A 29 -0.58 -4.32 -6.36
CA PHE A 29 0.02 -3.10 -6.87
C PHE A 29 1.22 -3.40 -7.77
N GLU A 30 2.14 -4.27 -7.34
CA GLU A 30 3.28 -4.66 -8.17
C GLU A 30 2.83 -5.37 -9.45
N ILE A 31 1.88 -6.31 -9.37
CA ILE A 31 1.33 -7.00 -10.54
C ILE A 31 0.71 -5.98 -11.52
N ALA A 32 -0.12 -5.07 -11.01
CA ALA A 32 -0.80 -4.04 -11.80
C ALA A 32 0.19 -3.09 -12.50
N GLN A 33 1.30 -2.72 -11.88
CA GLN A 33 2.37 -1.94 -12.54
C GLN A 33 3.09 -2.72 -13.64
N ARG A 34 3.19 -4.06 -13.52
CA ARG A 34 3.96 -4.90 -14.46
C ARG A 34 3.13 -5.35 -15.66
N VAL A 35 1.80 -5.44 -15.52
CA VAL A 35 0.92 -5.92 -16.60
C VAL A 35 1.03 -5.05 -17.86
N GLN A 36 1.23 -3.73 -17.71
CA GLN A 36 1.37 -2.81 -18.83
C GLN A 36 2.60 -3.11 -19.70
N ALA A 37 3.72 -3.53 -19.09
CA ALA A 37 4.92 -3.93 -19.82
C ALA A 37 4.69 -5.20 -20.66
N VAL A 38 3.90 -6.15 -20.15
CA VAL A 38 3.53 -7.37 -20.87
C VAL A 38 2.62 -7.08 -22.07
N TYR A 39 1.62 -6.21 -21.90
CA TYR A 39 0.81 -5.77 -23.05
C TYR A 39 1.64 -5.00 -24.09
N THR A 40 2.61 -4.19 -23.64
CA THR A 40 3.53 -3.48 -24.54
C THR A 40 4.41 -4.47 -25.32
N ALA A 41 4.92 -5.51 -24.64
CA ALA A 41 5.70 -6.57 -25.27
C ALA A 41 4.87 -7.35 -26.30
N LEU A 42 3.61 -7.66 -25.98
CA LEU A 42 2.67 -8.31 -26.89
C LEU A 42 2.45 -7.49 -28.16
N ILE A 43 2.23 -6.17 -28.05
CA ILE A 43 2.07 -5.28 -29.21
C ILE A 43 3.34 -5.30 -30.07
N TRP A 44 4.52 -5.15 -29.46
CA TRP A 44 5.79 -5.20 -30.20
C TRP A 44 6.05 -6.55 -30.86
N GLN A 45 5.63 -7.65 -30.24
CA GLN A 45 5.73 -8.98 -30.80
C GLN A 45 4.89 -9.11 -32.08
N VAL A 46 3.64 -8.64 -32.05
CA VAL A 46 2.74 -8.63 -33.22
C VAL A 46 3.31 -7.73 -34.33
N VAL A 47 3.78 -6.52 -33.98
CA VAL A 47 4.40 -5.58 -34.93
C VAL A 47 5.65 -6.20 -35.57
N CYS A 48 6.51 -6.84 -34.78
CA CYS A 48 7.70 -7.53 -35.29
C CYS A 48 7.34 -8.64 -36.28
N LEU A 49 6.33 -9.46 -35.95
CA LEU A 49 5.87 -10.57 -36.80
C LEU A 49 5.34 -10.09 -38.16
N ILE A 50 4.74 -8.90 -38.21
CA ILE A 50 4.26 -8.26 -39.44
C ILE A 50 5.41 -7.58 -40.20
N LEU A 51 6.30 -6.88 -39.50
CA LEU A 51 7.36 -6.07 -40.13
C LEU A 51 8.46 -6.93 -40.76
N THR A 52 8.84 -8.05 -40.12
CA THR A 52 9.89 -8.95 -40.62
C THR A 52 9.64 -9.46 -42.04
N PRO A 53 8.47 -10.02 -42.40
CA PRO A 53 8.20 -10.45 -43.78
C PRO A 53 8.12 -9.27 -44.75
N ILE A 54 7.63 -8.09 -44.34
CA ILE A 54 7.59 -6.89 -45.19
C ILE A 54 9.02 -6.45 -45.57
N LEU A 55 9.92 -6.39 -44.58
CA LEU A 55 11.33 -6.05 -44.82
C LEU A 55 12.04 -7.11 -45.68
N ALA A 56 11.73 -8.39 -45.49
CA ALA A 56 12.25 -9.46 -46.33
C ALA A 56 11.79 -9.32 -47.79
N ILE A 57 10.49 -9.12 -48.03
CA ILE A 57 9.93 -8.92 -49.38
C ILE A 57 10.50 -7.65 -50.04
N GLY A 58 10.53 -6.53 -49.31
CA GLY A 58 11.05 -5.26 -49.81
C GLY A 58 12.52 -5.34 -50.21
N SER A 59 13.34 -6.09 -49.46
CA SER A 59 14.75 -6.30 -49.80
C SER A 59 14.94 -7.10 -51.10
N GLY A 60 14.02 -7.99 -51.46
CA GLY A 60 14.05 -8.73 -52.71
C GLY A 60 13.78 -7.89 -53.97
N MET A 61 13.18 -6.71 -53.81
CA MET A 61 12.82 -5.79 -54.90
C MET A 61 13.91 -4.77 -55.24
N LEU A 62 14.99 -4.68 -54.46
CA LEU A 62 16.07 -3.72 -54.68
C LEU A 62 17.06 -4.19 -55.75
N SER A 63 17.68 -3.24 -56.47
CA SER A 63 18.60 -3.51 -57.58
C SER A 63 19.90 -4.20 -57.16
N ASP A 64 20.31 -4.02 -55.90
CA ASP A 64 21.47 -4.67 -55.28
C ASP A 64 20.98 -5.69 -54.24
N GLN A 65 20.62 -6.88 -54.71
CA GLN A 65 19.94 -7.89 -53.90
C GLN A 65 20.81 -8.42 -52.75
N GLU A 66 22.13 -8.56 -52.94
CA GLU A 66 23.00 -9.14 -51.91
C GLU A 66 23.18 -8.19 -50.72
N LEU A 67 23.49 -6.92 -50.99
CA LEU A 67 23.64 -5.92 -49.94
C LEU A 67 22.31 -5.66 -49.22
N ALA A 68 21.21 -5.57 -49.97
CA ALA A 68 19.87 -5.39 -49.40
C ALA A 68 19.44 -6.57 -48.52
N GLN A 69 19.70 -7.81 -48.92
CA GLN A 69 19.40 -9.00 -48.12
C GLN A 69 20.24 -9.06 -46.86
N MET A 70 21.53 -8.71 -46.92
CA MET A 70 22.40 -8.68 -45.75
C MET A 70 21.91 -7.67 -44.71
N ILE A 71 21.62 -6.44 -45.15
CA ILE A 71 21.11 -5.37 -44.27
C ILE A 71 19.74 -5.75 -43.69
N SER A 72 18.82 -6.24 -44.52
CA SER A 72 17.48 -6.67 -44.08
C SER A 72 17.56 -7.81 -43.06
N THR A 73 18.43 -8.80 -43.28
CA THR A 73 18.66 -9.90 -42.33
C THR A 73 19.22 -9.39 -41.01
N GLY A 74 20.18 -8.47 -41.04
CA GLY A 74 20.75 -7.87 -39.83
C GLY A 74 19.72 -7.08 -39.01
N ILE A 75 18.88 -6.28 -39.68
CA ILE A 75 17.79 -5.52 -39.04
C ILE A 75 16.76 -6.49 -38.45
N ASN A 76 16.32 -7.49 -39.20
CA ASN A 76 15.34 -8.48 -38.76
C ASN A 76 15.83 -9.27 -37.55
N LEU A 77 17.09 -9.72 -37.56
CA LEU A 77 17.69 -10.45 -36.45
C LEU A 77 17.77 -9.57 -35.19
N THR A 78 18.19 -8.31 -35.34
CA THR A 78 18.28 -7.35 -34.23
C THR A 78 16.90 -7.08 -33.63
N LEU A 79 15.91 -6.77 -34.47
CA LEU A 79 14.53 -6.53 -34.05
C LEU A 79 13.97 -7.75 -33.31
N LEU A 80 14.17 -8.95 -33.86
CA LEU A 80 13.69 -10.19 -33.26
C LEU A 80 14.31 -10.43 -31.88
N ILE A 81 15.64 -10.29 -31.75
CA ILE A 81 16.36 -10.47 -30.48
C ILE A 81 15.90 -9.44 -29.44
N SER A 82 15.79 -8.17 -29.82
CA SER A 82 15.35 -7.11 -28.90
C SER A 82 13.93 -7.35 -28.39
N VAL A 83 13.00 -7.70 -29.28
CA VAL A 83 11.60 -7.94 -28.90
C VAL A 83 11.45 -9.24 -28.09
N GLN A 84 12.18 -10.31 -28.42
CA GLN A 84 12.18 -11.53 -27.60
C GLN A 84 12.77 -11.26 -26.20
N SER A 85 13.88 -10.54 -26.13
CA SER A 85 14.52 -10.20 -24.85
C SER A 85 13.58 -9.37 -23.96
N PHE A 86 12.87 -8.39 -24.54
CA PHE A 86 11.88 -7.59 -23.83
C PHE A 86 10.67 -8.43 -23.38
N SER A 87 10.20 -9.35 -24.23
CA SER A 87 9.10 -10.27 -23.89
C SER A 87 9.45 -11.19 -22.72
N VAL A 88 10.63 -11.82 -22.76
CA VAL A 88 11.14 -12.66 -21.69
C VAL A 88 11.31 -11.86 -20.40
N TRP A 89 11.88 -10.65 -20.47
CA TRP A 89 12.05 -9.77 -19.31
C TRP A 89 10.72 -9.36 -18.68
N SER A 90 9.74 -8.93 -19.48
CA SER A 90 8.42 -8.52 -19.01
C SER A 90 7.67 -9.69 -18.37
N LEU A 91 7.69 -10.87 -19.00
CA LEU A 91 7.10 -12.10 -18.45
C LEU A 91 7.75 -12.52 -17.15
N TRP A 92 9.08 -12.50 -17.09
CA TRP A 92 9.82 -12.83 -15.88
C TRP A 92 9.40 -11.96 -14.71
N ARG A 93 9.34 -10.64 -14.92
CA ARG A 93 8.96 -9.69 -13.87
C ARG A 93 7.51 -9.89 -13.43
N LEU A 94 6.59 -10.13 -14.37
CA LEU A 94 5.19 -10.35 -14.03
C LEU A 94 4.97 -11.69 -13.30
N CYS A 95 5.63 -12.76 -13.75
CA CYS A 95 5.60 -14.06 -13.08
C CYS A 95 6.15 -13.97 -11.66
N ARG A 96 7.23 -13.21 -11.46
CA ARG A 96 7.77 -12.96 -10.11
C ARG A 96 6.80 -12.19 -9.23
N ALA A 97 6.16 -11.13 -9.75
CA ALA A 97 5.19 -10.32 -9.01
C ALA A 97 3.92 -11.10 -8.65
N THR A 98 3.47 -11.99 -9.53
CA THR A 98 2.32 -12.89 -9.27
C THR A 98 2.65 -14.04 -8.31
N GLY A 99 3.89 -14.14 -7.83
CA GLY A 99 4.33 -15.25 -7.00
C GLY A 99 4.33 -16.59 -7.72
N ALA A 100 4.38 -16.58 -9.06
CA ALA A 100 4.42 -17.80 -9.86
C ALA A 100 5.65 -18.63 -9.48
N SER A 101 5.51 -19.95 -9.54
CA SER A 101 6.64 -20.83 -9.27
C SER A 101 7.77 -20.56 -10.28
N TRP A 102 9.01 -20.82 -9.88
CA TRP A 102 10.15 -20.71 -10.79
C TRP A 102 9.98 -21.58 -12.05
N VAL A 103 9.39 -22.77 -11.90
CA VAL A 103 9.11 -23.68 -13.03
C VAL A 103 8.14 -23.01 -13.98
N THR A 104 6.99 -22.54 -13.48
CA THR A 104 6.01 -21.80 -14.27
C THR A 104 6.65 -20.61 -14.97
N THR A 105 7.46 -19.83 -14.25
CA THR A 105 8.17 -18.65 -14.79
C THR A 105 9.11 -19.06 -15.93
N THR A 106 9.93 -20.09 -15.72
CA THR A 106 10.91 -20.57 -16.70
C THR A 106 10.23 -21.18 -17.91
N THR A 107 9.14 -21.91 -17.73
CA THR A 107 8.33 -22.46 -18.82
C THR A 107 7.77 -21.33 -19.69
N HIS A 108 7.14 -20.32 -19.10
CA HIS A 108 6.60 -19.20 -19.88
C HIS A 108 7.69 -18.37 -20.55
N CYS A 109 8.80 -18.11 -19.86
CA CYS A 109 9.96 -17.45 -20.47
C CYS A 109 10.58 -18.28 -21.61
N GLY A 110 10.64 -19.60 -21.48
CA GLY A 110 11.12 -20.51 -22.51
C GLY A 110 10.20 -20.55 -23.73
N LEU A 111 8.88 -20.62 -23.51
CA LEU A 111 7.88 -20.49 -24.57
C LEU A 111 7.98 -19.14 -25.28
N ALA A 112 8.32 -18.08 -24.53
CA ALA A 112 8.50 -16.74 -25.06
C ALA A 112 9.78 -16.53 -25.88
N LEU A 113 10.68 -17.53 -25.98
CA LEU A 113 11.82 -17.47 -26.90
C LEU A 113 11.41 -17.78 -28.35
N PHE A 114 10.24 -18.37 -28.56
CA PHE A 114 9.73 -18.74 -29.88
C PHE A 114 8.71 -17.69 -30.37
N PRO A 115 8.98 -16.93 -31.45
CA PRO A 115 8.21 -15.73 -31.79
C PRO A 115 6.69 -15.92 -32.00
N CYS A 116 6.27 -17.07 -32.52
CA CYS A 116 4.85 -17.37 -32.71
C CYS A 116 4.18 -17.85 -31.42
N ILE A 117 4.92 -18.55 -30.56
CA ILE A 117 4.42 -19.09 -29.28
C ILE A 117 4.40 -17.98 -28.22
N SER A 118 5.32 -17.02 -28.28
CA SER A 118 5.43 -15.92 -27.34
C SER A 118 4.18 -15.05 -27.28
N ILE A 119 3.49 -14.84 -28.40
CA ILE A 119 2.19 -14.14 -28.46
C ILE A 119 1.17 -14.84 -27.56
N PHE A 120 1.03 -16.17 -27.69
CA PHE A 120 0.09 -16.95 -26.88
C PHE A 120 0.47 -16.97 -25.40
N ALA A 121 1.77 -17.09 -25.09
CA ALA A 121 2.26 -17.04 -23.71
C ALA A 121 1.99 -15.67 -23.04
N LEU A 122 2.25 -14.57 -23.77
CA LEU A 122 1.98 -13.21 -23.32
C LEU A 122 0.48 -12.96 -23.12
N LEU A 123 -0.36 -13.36 -24.08
CA LEU A 123 -1.83 -13.26 -23.98
C LEU A 123 -2.35 -14.03 -22.77
N HIS A 124 -2.00 -15.32 -22.65
CA HIS A 124 -2.48 -16.18 -21.58
C HIS A 124 -2.13 -15.63 -20.18
N ILE A 125 -0.88 -15.21 -19.98
CA ILE A 125 -0.47 -14.62 -18.70
C ILE A 125 -1.16 -13.29 -18.46
N SER A 126 -1.30 -12.44 -19.49
CA SER A 126 -1.93 -11.13 -19.33
C SER A 126 -3.41 -11.24 -18.95
N GLU A 127 -4.15 -12.18 -19.56
CA GLU A 127 -5.57 -12.43 -19.26
C GLU A 127 -5.74 -13.03 -17.87
N SER A 128 -4.96 -14.05 -17.51
CA SER A 128 -4.98 -14.65 -16.17
C SER A 128 -4.64 -13.63 -15.07
N THR A 129 -3.67 -12.76 -15.34
CA THR A 129 -3.31 -11.65 -14.43
C THR A 129 -4.44 -10.65 -14.31
N ARG A 130 -5.05 -10.25 -15.44
CA ARG A 130 -6.18 -9.32 -15.46
C ARG A 130 -7.36 -9.86 -14.67
N GLU A 131 -7.74 -11.13 -14.87
CA GLU A 131 -8.81 -11.77 -14.09
C GLU A 131 -8.51 -11.77 -12.60
N THR A 132 -7.24 -11.99 -12.22
CA THR A 132 -6.81 -11.97 -10.82
C THR A 132 -6.96 -10.58 -10.22
N LEU A 133 -6.56 -9.53 -10.95
CA LEU A 133 -6.69 -8.14 -10.52
C LEU A 133 -8.16 -7.66 -10.51
N GLU A 134 -8.98 -8.07 -11.48
CA GLU A 134 -10.42 -7.77 -11.50
C GLU A 134 -11.15 -8.46 -10.33
N LYS A 135 -10.78 -9.70 -9.98
CA LYS A 135 -11.27 -10.39 -8.76
C LYS A 135 -10.84 -9.68 -7.47
N ALA A 136 -9.71 -8.99 -7.48
CA ALA A 136 -9.27 -8.12 -6.39
C ALA A 136 -9.95 -6.74 -6.39
N GLY A 137 -10.93 -6.50 -7.28
CA GLY A 137 -11.69 -5.25 -7.33
C GLY A 137 -10.99 -4.10 -8.06
N ILE A 138 -9.90 -4.37 -8.79
CA ILE A 138 -9.13 -3.35 -9.51
C ILE A 138 -9.78 -3.10 -10.87
N PRO A 139 -10.34 -1.90 -11.14
CA PRO A 139 -10.91 -1.58 -12.44
C PRO A 139 -9.84 -1.48 -13.52
N PHE A 140 -10.18 -1.86 -14.74
CA PHE A 140 -9.34 -1.73 -15.93
C PHE A 140 -9.92 -0.73 -16.92
N HIS A 141 -9.05 0.07 -17.55
CA HIS A 141 -9.37 0.87 -18.72
C HIS A 141 -8.49 0.39 -19.88
N HIS A 142 -9.12 -0.15 -20.93
CA HIS A 142 -8.45 -0.85 -22.03
C HIS A 142 -7.58 -2.04 -21.57
N SER A 143 -6.25 -1.95 -21.76
CA SER A 143 -5.27 -2.98 -21.44
C SER A 143 -4.50 -2.71 -20.15
N GLY A 144 -4.89 -1.71 -19.35
CA GLY A 144 -4.21 -1.34 -18.11
C GLY A 144 -5.16 -1.13 -16.94
N PRO A 145 -4.66 -1.19 -15.70
CA PRO A 145 -5.43 -0.74 -14.54
C PRO A 145 -5.86 0.72 -14.71
N ASP A 146 -7.12 1.02 -14.39
CA ASP A 146 -7.63 2.39 -14.32
C ASP A 146 -7.18 3.02 -13.00
N TRP A 147 -5.91 3.45 -12.96
CA TRP A 147 -5.31 4.05 -11.76
C TRP A 147 -6.11 5.24 -11.23
N SER A 148 -6.77 6.01 -12.09
CA SER A 148 -7.62 7.13 -11.67
C SER A 148 -8.84 6.67 -10.86
N ARG A 149 -9.42 5.53 -11.23
CA ARG A 149 -10.55 4.94 -10.51
C ARG A 149 -10.11 4.16 -9.29
N VAL A 150 -8.96 3.47 -9.35
CA VAL A 150 -8.33 2.84 -8.18
C VAL A 150 -8.04 3.90 -7.12
N GLN A 151 -7.44 5.04 -7.50
CA GLN A 151 -7.18 6.16 -6.60
C GLN A 151 -8.47 6.64 -5.95
N ARG A 152 -9.53 6.90 -6.74
CA ARG A 152 -10.84 7.31 -6.18
C ARG A 152 -11.44 6.27 -5.23
N ILE A 153 -11.22 4.97 -5.46
CA ILE A 153 -11.67 3.92 -4.52
C ILE A 153 -10.78 3.92 -3.28
N ALA A 154 -9.46 4.11 -3.43
CA ALA A 154 -8.51 4.26 -2.34
C ALA A 154 -8.92 5.40 -1.43
N ASP A 155 -9.14 6.56 -2.03
CA ASP A 155 -9.60 7.77 -1.36
C ASP A 155 -10.93 7.48 -0.65
N ARG A 156 -11.94 6.90 -1.31
CA ARG A 156 -13.23 6.56 -0.65
C ARG A 156 -13.11 5.55 0.50
N GLN A 157 -12.23 4.56 0.40
CA GLN A 157 -12.02 3.60 1.48
C GLN A 157 -11.19 4.20 2.61
N GLN A 158 -10.27 5.11 2.30
CA GLN A 158 -9.55 5.90 3.28
C GLN A 158 -10.50 6.87 4.01
N GLU A 159 -11.51 7.39 3.30
CA GLU A 159 -12.67 8.13 3.84
C GLU A 159 -13.42 7.33 4.92
N SER A 160 -13.37 5.99 4.86
CA SER A 160 -13.96 5.08 5.85
C SER A 160 -12.99 4.59 6.92
N SER A 161 -11.67 4.66 6.66
CA SER A 161 -10.63 4.23 7.59
C SER A 161 -10.28 5.36 8.55
N TYR A 162 -11.17 5.53 9.52
CA TYR A 162 -11.04 6.50 10.59
C TYR A 162 -9.72 6.33 11.34
N ALA A 163 -8.97 7.41 11.45
CA ALA A 163 -7.76 7.42 12.24
C ALA A 163 -8.12 7.11 13.69
N SER A 164 -7.50 6.05 14.21
CA SER A 164 -7.71 5.52 15.56
C SER A 164 -6.40 5.57 16.36
N PRO A 165 -5.83 6.77 16.62
CA PRO A 165 -4.54 6.88 17.28
C PRO A 165 -4.56 6.55 18.79
N PHE A 166 -5.73 6.45 19.40
CA PHE A 166 -5.91 6.11 20.80
C PHE A 166 -6.41 4.66 20.95
N ASP A 167 -6.08 4.03 22.08
CA ASP A 167 -6.55 2.67 22.38
C ASP A 167 -8.06 2.62 22.66
N LEU A 168 -8.64 3.72 23.18
CA LEU A 168 -10.07 3.80 23.48
C LEU A 168 -10.88 4.30 22.28
N PRO A 169 -11.91 3.55 21.83
CA PRO A 169 -12.77 3.97 20.72
C PRO A 169 -13.44 5.34 20.92
N ALA A 170 -13.84 5.67 22.15
CA ALA A 170 -14.45 6.97 22.46
C ALA A 170 -13.46 8.14 22.26
N ALA A 171 -12.18 7.96 22.60
CA ALA A 171 -11.14 8.96 22.37
C ALA A 171 -10.89 9.15 20.87
N ASN A 172 -10.93 8.07 20.08
CA ASN A 172 -10.86 8.14 18.62
C ASN A 172 -12.05 8.87 18.00
N GLN A 173 -13.25 8.71 18.57
CA GLN A 173 -14.43 9.46 18.12
C GLN A 173 -14.25 10.97 18.38
N LEU A 174 -13.84 11.35 19.60
CA LEU A 174 -13.54 12.74 19.94
C LEU A 174 -12.40 13.32 19.08
N TYR A 175 -11.35 12.53 18.85
CA TYR A 175 -10.27 12.88 17.95
C TYR A 175 -10.77 13.18 16.54
N ASN A 176 -11.70 12.38 16.02
CA ASN A 176 -12.24 12.64 14.70
C ASN A 176 -13.16 13.87 14.66
N LEU A 177 -13.86 14.15 15.76
CA LEU A 177 -14.75 15.31 15.89
C LEU A 177 -14.04 16.65 15.94
N VAL A 178 -12.84 16.75 16.52
CA VAL A 178 -12.17 18.06 16.67
C VAL A 178 -11.85 18.74 15.33
N PHE A 179 -11.78 18.01 14.23
CA PHE A 179 -11.53 18.57 12.91
C PHE A 179 -12.80 19.05 12.20
N CYS A 180 -13.99 18.67 12.70
CA CYS A 180 -15.28 19.16 12.22
C CYS A 180 -15.49 18.93 10.71
N ASP A 181 -15.00 17.81 10.17
CA ASP A 181 -15.01 17.50 8.74
C ASP A 181 -16.08 16.48 8.31
N ASN A 182 -16.73 15.80 9.25
CA ASN A 182 -17.76 14.81 8.95
C ASN A 182 -18.88 14.82 10.00
N VAL A 183 -20.11 15.09 9.54
CA VAL A 183 -21.30 15.19 10.39
C VAL A 183 -21.67 13.84 11.03
N ASN A 184 -21.32 12.72 10.40
CA ASN A 184 -21.73 11.39 10.85
C ASN A 184 -21.10 10.99 12.19
N TYR A 185 -20.04 11.68 12.63
CA TYR A 185 -19.43 11.43 13.94
C TYR A 185 -20.18 12.03 15.12
N LEU A 186 -21.15 12.91 14.86
CA LEU A 186 -21.93 13.55 15.91
C LEU A 186 -23.08 12.66 16.39
N THR A 187 -23.70 11.92 15.46
CA THR A 187 -24.82 11.01 15.70
C THR A 187 -24.58 9.93 16.77
N PRO A 188 -23.38 9.33 16.93
CA PRO A 188 -23.15 8.25 17.88
C PRO A 188 -22.79 8.70 19.29
N ILE A 189 -22.60 10.00 19.56
CA ILE A 189 -22.18 10.44 20.90
C ILE A 189 -23.40 10.45 21.82
N ASP A 190 -23.37 9.64 22.87
CA ASP A 190 -24.31 9.79 23.99
C ASP A 190 -24.15 11.21 24.55
N PRO A 191 -25.21 12.05 24.58
CA PRO A 191 -25.14 13.39 25.15
C PRO A 191 -24.58 13.40 26.58
N ALA A 192 -24.75 12.32 27.34
CA ALA A 192 -24.17 12.17 28.67
C ALA A 192 -22.64 12.00 28.66
N ALA A 193 -22.06 11.46 27.58
CA ALA A 193 -20.62 11.22 27.42
C ALA A 193 -19.87 12.44 26.85
N ALA A 194 -20.53 13.27 26.02
CA ALA A 194 -19.93 14.48 25.45
C ALA A 194 -19.78 15.62 26.48
N GLY A 195 -20.52 15.54 27.57
CA GLY A 195 -20.77 16.67 28.46
C GLY A 195 -21.79 17.64 27.86
N PRO A 196 -22.48 18.43 28.71
CA PRO A 196 -23.57 19.33 28.28
C PRO A 196 -23.14 20.43 27.29
N ASP A 197 -21.84 20.70 27.16
CA ASP A 197 -21.32 21.89 26.47
C ASP A 197 -20.53 21.57 25.19
N TRP A 198 -20.61 20.35 24.64
CA TRP A 198 -19.84 20.02 23.44
C TRP A 198 -20.31 20.83 22.22
N ILE A 199 -21.42 20.49 21.58
CA ILE A 199 -21.95 21.23 20.42
C ILE A 199 -23.46 21.03 20.34
N GLU A 200 -24.23 22.12 20.27
CA GLU A 200 -25.64 22.05 19.85
C GLU A 200 -25.71 22.06 18.32
N LEU A 201 -26.35 21.03 17.74
CA LEU A 201 -26.46 20.92 16.29
C LEU A 201 -27.75 21.57 15.78
N PRO A 202 -27.68 22.24 14.62
CA PRO A 202 -28.87 22.63 13.88
C PRO A 202 -29.78 21.42 13.61
N GLU A 203 -31.09 21.65 13.57
CA GLU A 203 -32.08 20.61 13.29
C GLU A 203 -31.89 19.93 11.91
N SER A 204 -31.27 20.61 10.94
CA SER A 204 -30.97 20.03 9.62
C SER A 204 -29.74 20.63 8.94
N PHE A 205 -29.00 19.79 8.22
CA PHE A 205 -27.88 20.16 7.34
C PHE A 205 -28.25 19.97 5.84
N ASP A 206 -29.53 19.82 5.52
CA ASP A 206 -29.98 19.32 4.21
C ASP A 206 -30.12 20.41 3.12
N SER A 207 -30.13 21.69 3.52
CA SER A 207 -30.34 22.82 2.60
C SER A 207 -29.06 23.66 2.43
N PRO A 208 -28.50 23.78 1.21
CA PRO A 208 -27.34 24.63 0.94
C PRO A 208 -27.51 26.09 1.39
N ALA A 209 -28.73 26.63 1.33
CA ALA A 209 -29.03 27.99 1.80
C ALA A 209 -28.89 28.11 3.33
N ASN A 210 -29.38 27.12 4.08
CA ASN A 210 -29.25 27.08 5.53
C ASN A 210 -27.78 26.86 5.95
N LEU A 211 -27.06 25.98 5.24
CA LEU A 211 -25.62 25.78 5.48
C LEU A 211 -24.85 27.09 5.28
N ARG A 212 -25.14 27.83 4.21
CA ARG A 212 -24.51 29.12 3.94
C ARG A 212 -24.82 30.15 5.02
N SER A 213 -26.06 30.23 5.53
CA SER A 213 -26.39 31.12 6.64
C SER A 213 -25.65 30.75 7.92
N ILE A 214 -25.52 29.44 8.22
CA ILE A 214 -24.76 28.97 9.39
C ILE A 214 -23.29 29.37 9.28
N VAL A 215 -22.66 29.17 8.13
CA VAL A 215 -21.23 29.53 7.93
C VAL A 215 -21.00 31.03 8.13
N GLN A 216 -21.94 31.86 7.68
CA GLN A 216 -21.87 33.32 7.76
C GLN A 216 -22.25 33.90 9.13
N ASP A 217 -22.93 33.12 9.97
CA ASP A 217 -23.30 33.54 11.32
C ASP A 217 -22.07 33.56 12.23
N THR A 218 -21.58 34.75 12.56
CA THR A 218 -20.42 34.92 13.44
C THR A 218 -20.72 34.65 14.92
N THR A 219 -22.00 34.49 15.29
CA THR A 219 -22.42 34.16 16.66
C THR A 219 -22.54 32.65 16.87
N ALA A 220 -22.59 31.87 15.79
CA ALA A 220 -22.58 30.42 15.86
C ALA A 220 -21.21 29.87 16.26
N ASP A 221 -21.21 28.74 16.97
CA ASP A 221 -20.00 28.01 17.35
C ASP A 221 -19.14 27.68 16.12
N CYS A 222 -17.84 27.93 16.20
CA CYS A 222 -16.91 27.75 15.10
C CYS A 222 -16.90 26.31 14.56
N ARG A 223 -17.16 25.31 15.40
CA ARG A 223 -17.23 23.89 15.01
C ARG A 223 -18.47 23.61 14.16
N VAL A 224 -19.60 24.21 14.52
CA VAL A 224 -20.85 24.14 13.72
C VAL A 224 -20.65 24.82 12.37
N ARG A 225 -20.01 25.99 12.36
CA ARG A 225 -19.66 26.73 11.14
C ARG A 225 -18.73 25.91 10.23
N LEU A 226 -17.74 25.22 10.81
CA LEU A 226 -16.84 24.32 10.08
C LEU A 226 -17.59 23.14 9.46
N LEU A 227 -18.43 22.44 10.23
CA LEU A 227 -19.24 21.32 9.74
C LEU A 227 -20.17 21.76 8.60
N ALA A 228 -20.82 22.92 8.75
CA ALA A 228 -21.69 23.48 7.72
C ALA A 228 -20.92 23.83 6.44
N ALA A 229 -19.72 24.41 6.57
CA ALA A 229 -18.86 24.71 5.43
C ALA A 229 -18.44 23.43 4.68
N ARG A 230 -18.16 22.35 5.41
CA ARG A 230 -17.77 21.05 4.84
C ARG A 230 -18.91 20.38 4.10
N GLN A 231 -20.10 20.39 4.70
CA GLN A 231 -21.29 19.88 4.02
C GLN A 231 -21.63 20.70 2.78
N LEU A 232 -21.52 22.03 2.86
CA LEU A 232 -21.77 22.90 1.71
C LEU A 232 -20.79 22.61 0.57
N ALA A 233 -19.51 22.36 0.87
CA ALA A 233 -18.52 21.97 -0.14
C ALA A 233 -18.92 20.66 -0.84
N ALA A 234 -19.37 19.65 -0.09
CA ALA A 234 -19.82 18.37 -0.65
C ALA A 234 -21.03 18.51 -1.60
N PHE A 235 -21.92 19.49 -1.39
CA PHE A 235 -23.00 19.80 -2.34
C PHE A 235 -22.52 20.48 -3.62
N THR A 236 -21.39 21.18 -3.58
CA THR A 236 -20.92 22.05 -4.66
C THR A 236 -20.00 21.30 -5.65
N ASP A 237 -19.56 20.09 -5.31
CA ASP A 237 -18.65 19.24 -6.10
C ASP A 237 -19.21 18.75 -7.46
N ALA A 238 -20.42 19.18 -7.86
CA ALA A 238 -21.06 18.66 -9.06
C ALA A 238 -20.71 19.40 -10.37
N GLU A 239 -20.70 20.74 -10.48
CA GLU A 239 -20.55 21.34 -11.83
C GLU A 239 -20.28 22.85 -11.95
N ARG A 240 -20.29 23.64 -10.86
CA ARG A 240 -19.97 25.08 -10.93
C ARG A 240 -19.35 25.60 -9.62
N PRO A 241 -18.18 26.25 -9.66
CA PRO A 241 -17.73 27.10 -8.58
C PRO A 241 -18.59 28.38 -8.61
N GLU A 242 -19.81 28.31 -8.05
CA GLU A 242 -20.52 29.53 -7.65
C GLU A 242 -19.68 30.26 -6.59
N GLU A 243 -19.84 31.59 -6.52
CA GLU A 243 -19.14 32.52 -5.60
C GLU A 243 -18.65 31.84 -4.32
N GLY A 244 -17.36 31.51 -4.29
CA GLY A 244 -16.74 30.83 -3.17
C GLY A 244 -16.90 31.64 -1.89
N LEU A 245 -17.25 30.97 -0.80
CA LEU A 245 -17.22 31.58 0.52
C LEU A 245 -15.82 32.18 0.77
N PRO A 246 -15.72 33.39 1.35
CA PRO A 246 -14.43 33.95 1.72
C PRO A 246 -13.72 32.97 2.67
N GLU A 247 -12.43 32.75 2.44
CA GLU A 247 -11.59 31.91 3.33
C GLU A 247 -11.53 32.59 4.71
N GLN A 248 -12.20 32.01 5.69
CA GLN A 248 -12.19 32.44 7.08
C GLN A 248 -11.56 31.33 7.94
N GLY A 249 -10.63 31.71 8.80
CA GLY A 249 -10.04 30.81 9.78
C GLY A 249 -10.96 30.59 10.96
N LEU A 250 -11.33 29.34 11.25
CA LEU A 250 -12.29 29.00 12.30
C LEU A 250 -11.68 28.15 13.42
N GLY A 251 -10.59 27.43 13.14
CA GLY A 251 -9.91 26.66 14.17
C GLY A 251 -8.53 26.17 13.77
N ILE A 252 -7.82 25.64 14.76
CA ILE A 252 -6.47 25.10 14.65
C ILE A 252 -6.48 23.77 15.38
N VAL A 253 -6.08 22.69 14.72
CA VAL A 253 -5.80 21.40 15.37
C VAL A 253 -4.30 21.19 15.38
N PHE A 254 -3.75 21.04 16.56
CA PHE A 254 -2.37 20.68 16.79
C PHE A 254 -2.29 19.23 17.23
N GLU A 255 -1.46 18.45 16.57
CA GLU A 255 -1.24 17.02 16.84
C GLU A 255 0.26 16.79 17.06
N ALA A 256 0.61 16.08 18.13
CA ALA A 256 1.99 15.69 18.39
C ALA A 256 2.06 14.27 18.92
N THR A 257 2.98 13.50 18.35
CA THR A 257 3.24 12.12 18.80
C THR A 257 4.48 12.11 19.68
N HIS A 258 4.30 11.91 20.98
CA HIS A 258 5.36 11.78 21.96
C HIS A 258 5.57 10.31 22.35
N LYS A 259 6.60 10.02 23.16
CA LYS A 259 6.88 8.66 23.66
C LYS A 259 5.74 8.06 24.48
N GLU A 260 4.92 8.92 25.08
CA GLU A 260 3.77 8.52 25.90
C GLU A 260 2.49 8.37 25.07
N GLY A 261 2.54 8.62 23.76
CA GLY A 261 1.41 8.54 22.84
C GLY A 261 1.06 9.88 22.20
N MET A 262 -0.13 9.94 21.59
CA MET A 262 -0.60 11.11 20.86
C MET A 262 -1.20 12.17 21.79
N TYR A 263 -0.91 13.43 21.48
CA TYR A 263 -1.49 14.61 22.10
C TYR A 263 -2.19 15.43 21.02
N VAL A 264 -3.43 15.82 21.26
CA VAL A 264 -4.23 16.62 20.33
C VAL A 264 -4.82 17.81 21.05
N VAL A 265 -4.63 18.99 20.50
CA VAL A 265 -5.16 20.25 21.01
C VAL A 265 -5.86 20.98 19.88
N ALA A 266 -7.16 21.20 20.00
CA ALA A 266 -7.93 21.99 19.06
C ALA A 266 -8.34 23.32 19.68
N MET A 267 -8.07 24.41 18.99
CA MET A 267 -8.37 25.79 19.38
C MET A 267 -9.30 26.41 18.34
N TYR A 268 -10.33 27.12 18.77
CA TYR A 268 -11.33 27.71 17.87
C TYR A 268 -11.39 29.23 18.00
N ALA A 269 -11.80 29.91 16.93
CA ALA A 269 -11.78 31.39 16.84
C ALA A 269 -12.77 32.08 17.80
N ASP A 270 -13.71 31.34 18.36
CA ASP A 270 -14.65 31.74 19.41
C ASP A 270 -14.12 31.52 20.84
N GLY A 271 -12.87 31.07 20.98
CA GLY A 271 -12.20 30.83 22.27
C GLY A 271 -12.36 29.42 22.82
N GLY A 272 -13.08 28.53 22.12
CA GLY A 272 -13.19 27.13 22.51
C GLY A 272 -11.84 26.41 22.43
N LEU A 273 -11.58 25.49 23.38
CA LEU A 273 -10.38 24.67 23.42
C LEU A 273 -10.74 23.22 23.75
N VAL A 274 -10.18 22.28 23.02
CA VAL A 274 -10.29 20.85 23.28
C VAL A 274 -8.90 20.27 23.42
N CYS A 275 -8.67 19.45 24.44
CA CYS A 275 -7.45 18.69 24.58
C CYS A 275 -7.73 17.21 24.82
N LEU A 276 -7.07 16.36 24.03
CA LEU A 276 -7.06 14.92 24.13
C LEU A 276 -5.63 14.44 24.38
N ARG A 277 -5.45 13.57 25.37
CA ARG A 277 -4.18 12.94 25.71
C ARG A 277 -4.22 11.44 25.46
N SER A 278 -3.04 10.80 25.40
CA SER A 278 -2.88 9.38 25.11
C SER A 278 -3.54 8.45 26.12
N ASP A 279 -3.61 8.87 27.38
CA ASP A 279 -4.36 8.22 28.45
C ASP A 279 -5.89 8.37 28.30
N SER A 280 -6.35 8.88 27.15
CA SER A 280 -7.74 9.17 26.82
C SER A 280 -8.40 10.19 27.75
N THR A 281 -7.60 10.96 28.50
CA THR A 281 -8.14 12.12 29.22
C THR A 281 -8.54 13.21 28.24
N PHE A 282 -9.71 13.77 28.49
CA PHE A 282 -10.35 14.78 27.67
C PHE A 282 -10.71 15.98 28.53
N ARG A 283 -10.40 17.17 28.00
CA ARG A 283 -10.76 18.45 28.61
C ARG A 283 -11.34 19.38 27.53
N LEU A 284 -12.41 20.05 27.89
CA LEU A 284 -13.12 21.03 27.07
C LEU A 284 -13.16 22.37 27.82
N LEU A 285 -12.81 23.42 27.11
CA LEU A 285 -13.11 24.81 27.45
C LEU A 285 -14.19 25.27 26.46
N PRO A 286 -15.40 25.65 26.94
CA PRO A 286 -16.42 26.18 26.06
C PRO A 286 -16.01 27.54 25.46
N PRO A 287 -16.61 27.96 24.33
CA PRO A 287 -16.40 29.29 23.75
C PRO A 287 -16.64 30.42 24.75
N GLY A 288 -15.94 31.55 24.59
CA GLY A 288 -16.08 32.69 25.48
C GLY A 288 -15.07 33.82 25.25
N ASP A 289 -15.29 34.94 25.95
CA ASP A 289 -14.55 36.20 25.74
C ASP A 289 -13.62 36.57 26.91
N GLU A 290 -13.58 35.77 27.97
CA GLU A 290 -12.84 36.06 29.19
C GLU A 290 -11.83 34.95 29.52
N GLY A 291 -10.85 35.28 30.37
CA GLY A 291 -9.89 34.31 30.92
C GLY A 291 -9.13 33.54 29.84
N LEU A 292 -9.11 32.21 29.96
CA LEU A 292 -8.41 31.31 29.04
C LEU A 292 -8.98 31.37 27.61
N ALA A 293 -10.29 31.57 27.46
CA ALA A 293 -10.93 31.64 26.15
C ALA A 293 -10.45 32.85 25.34
N CYS A 294 -10.27 34.01 26.00
CA CYS A 294 -9.66 35.20 25.39
C CYS A 294 -8.24 34.92 24.88
N GLN A 295 -7.42 34.19 25.66
CA GLN A 295 -6.08 33.80 25.23
C GLN A 295 -6.10 32.88 24.01
N VAL A 296 -7.04 31.93 23.96
CA VAL A 296 -7.22 31.04 22.80
C VAL A 296 -7.54 31.84 21.54
N ARG A 297 -8.47 32.82 21.63
CA ARG A 297 -8.82 33.71 20.51
C ARG A 297 -7.60 34.48 19.99
N GLU A 298 -6.83 35.06 20.91
CA GLU A 298 -5.60 35.78 20.52
C GLU A 298 -4.60 34.88 19.78
N VAL A 299 -4.44 33.62 20.21
CA VAL A 299 -3.55 32.66 19.56
C VAL A 299 -4.07 32.34 18.16
N VAL A 300 -5.36 32.03 18.04
CA VAL A 300 -5.99 31.72 16.76
C VAL A 300 -5.84 32.88 15.76
N ASP A 301 -6.12 34.11 16.20
CA ASP A 301 -5.96 35.32 15.40
C ASP A 301 -4.51 35.52 14.92
N LYS A 302 -3.53 35.39 15.84
CA LYS A 302 -2.10 35.53 15.51
C LYS A 302 -1.63 34.49 14.50
N VAL A 303 -2.16 33.27 14.55
CA VAL A 303 -1.80 32.19 13.62
C VAL A 303 -2.43 32.41 12.25
N PHE A 304 -3.69 32.83 12.19
CA PHE A 304 -4.36 33.09 10.91
C PHE A 304 -3.78 34.30 10.16
N GLN A 305 -3.16 35.27 10.85
CA GLN A 305 -2.33 36.29 10.19
C GLN A 305 -1.15 35.69 9.40
N LYS A 306 -0.70 34.48 9.77
CA LYS A 306 0.37 33.73 9.11
C LYS A 306 -0.14 32.52 8.31
N GLN A 307 -1.44 32.46 7.98
CA GLN A 307 -2.04 31.31 7.28
C GLN A 307 -1.35 30.93 5.96
N HIS A 308 -0.77 31.92 5.27
CA HIS A 308 -0.03 31.73 4.01
C HIS A 308 1.22 30.87 4.16
N ALA A 309 1.75 30.72 5.38
CA ALA A 309 2.84 29.81 5.67
C ALA A 309 2.39 28.34 5.71
N TYR A 310 1.09 28.06 5.71
CA TYR A 310 0.53 26.71 5.73
C TYR A 310 -0.03 26.39 4.35
N ALA A 311 0.36 25.24 3.80
CA ALA A 311 -0.04 24.86 2.46
C ALA A 311 -1.51 24.42 2.43
N PRO A 312 -2.31 24.85 1.43
CA PRO A 312 -3.63 24.27 1.18
C PRO A 312 -3.54 22.76 1.05
N TYR A 313 -4.44 22.07 1.73
CA TYR A 313 -4.53 20.63 1.73
C TYR A 313 -5.95 20.25 1.31
N PRO A 314 -6.21 20.10 0.00
CA PRO A 314 -7.54 19.81 -0.54
C PRO A 314 -7.92 18.33 -0.38
N PHE A 315 -6.99 17.51 0.05
CA PHE A 315 -7.17 16.07 0.24
C PHE A 315 -7.80 15.76 1.59
N GLN A 316 -8.23 14.52 1.76
CA GLN A 316 -8.71 13.99 3.03
C GLN A 316 -7.66 14.12 4.12
N ARG A 317 -8.10 14.27 5.37
CA ARG A 317 -7.24 14.41 6.54
C ARG A 317 -6.11 13.35 6.52
N PRO A 318 -4.83 13.75 6.63
CA PRO A 318 -3.74 12.78 6.59
C PRO A 318 -3.76 11.90 7.85
N GLU A 319 -3.17 10.71 7.76
CA GLU A 319 -2.94 9.84 8.93
C GLU A 319 -2.22 10.61 10.05
N PRO A 320 -2.46 10.29 11.34
CA PRO A 320 -1.76 10.92 12.45
C PRO A 320 -0.25 11.03 12.23
N PRO A 321 0.41 12.12 12.69
CA PRO A 321 1.84 12.31 12.48
C PRO A 321 2.66 11.15 13.09
N SER A 322 3.75 10.79 12.42
CA SER A 322 4.65 9.72 12.89
C SER A 322 5.30 10.08 14.24
N PRO A 323 5.80 9.11 15.03
CA PRO A 323 6.49 9.39 16.29
C PRO A 323 7.63 10.41 16.16
N GLY A 324 7.60 11.46 17.00
CA GLY A 324 8.58 12.55 16.96
C GLY A 324 8.26 13.69 15.98
N GLU A 325 7.17 13.56 15.22
CA GLU A 325 6.62 14.61 14.39
C GLU A 325 5.45 15.33 15.09
N ALA A 326 5.19 16.53 14.61
CA ALA A 326 4.00 17.30 14.95
C ALA A 326 3.34 17.82 13.67
N ARG A 327 2.04 18.05 13.76
CA ARG A 327 1.21 18.59 12.69
C ARG A 327 0.34 19.72 13.23
N ILE A 328 0.23 20.79 12.45
CA ILE A 328 -0.79 21.82 12.61
C ILE A 328 -1.70 21.76 11.39
N THR A 329 -3.00 21.61 11.65
CA THR A 329 -4.06 21.72 10.66
C THR A 329 -4.87 22.97 10.96
N LEU A 330 -4.80 23.97 10.07
CA LEU A 330 -5.70 25.11 10.10
C LEU A 330 -7.04 24.71 9.46
N LEU A 331 -8.13 24.96 10.17
CA LEU A 331 -9.50 24.70 9.74
C LEU A 331 -10.09 26.01 9.21
N THR A 332 -10.38 26.05 7.91
CA THR A 332 -10.99 27.21 7.25
C THR A 332 -12.32 26.83 6.60
N THR A 333 -13.12 27.86 6.26
CA THR A 333 -14.36 27.69 5.47
C THR A 333 -14.11 27.14 4.07
N SER A 334 -12.91 27.31 3.51
CA SER A 334 -12.54 26.85 2.16
C SER A 334 -11.82 25.51 2.15
N GLY A 335 -11.43 24.97 3.30
CA GLY A 335 -10.63 23.75 3.33
C GLY A 335 -9.71 23.65 4.56
N THR A 336 -8.84 22.66 4.55
CA THR A 336 -7.76 22.55 5.54
C THR A 336 -6.46 23.09 4.97
N ARG A 337 -5.62 23.67 5.83
CA ARG A 337 -4.21 23.92 5.51
C ARG A 337 -3.34 23.17 6.49
N VAL A 338 -2.29 22.52 6.03
CA VAL A 338 -1.48 21.62 6.86
C VAL A 338 -0.02 22.06 6.85
N ALA A 339 0.61 21.99 8.02
CA ALA A 339 2.05 21.94 8.17
C ALA A 339 2.39 20.70 9.01
N GLN A 340 3.37 19.90 8.58
CA GLN A 340 3.87 18.73 9.32
C GLN A 340 5.39 18.65 9.17
N ALA A 341 6.08 18.32 10.28
CA ALA A 341 7.53 18.23 10.37
C ALA A 341 7.92 17.71 11.77
N SER A 342 9.20 17.39 11.95
CA SER A 342 9.74 17.06 13.28
C SER A 342 9.47 18.18 14.30
N TRP A 343 9.22 17.81 15.56
CA TRP A 343 8.98 18.75 16.66
C TRP A 343 10.05 19.86 16.76
N LYS A 344 11.32 19.49 16.52
CA LYS A 344 12.46 20.43 16.54
C LYS A 344 12.36 21.52 15.47
N VAL A 345 11.86 21.18 14.28
CA VAL A 345 11.64 22.15 13.19
C VAL A 345 10.44 23.02 13.52
N PHE A 346 9.35 22.40 13.99
CA PHE A 346 8.14 23.08 14.44
C PHE A 346 8.40 24.20 15.45
N TYR A 347 9.18 23.90 16.49
CA TYR A 347 9.48 24.86 17.55
C TYR A 347 10.34 26.04 17.08
N ARG A 348 11.14 25.86 16.02
CA ARG A 348 12.06 26.89 15.51
C ARG A 348 11.45 27.80 14.45
N HIS A 349 10.38 27.37 13.81
CA HIS A 349 9.80 28.12 12.69
C HIS A 349 8.81 29.19 13.20
N PRO A 350 8.97 30.48 12.84
CA PRO A 350 8.19 31.58 13.43
C PRO A 350 6.66 31.49 13.24
N ALA A 351 6.19 30.75 12.24
CA ALA A 351 4.75 30.56 11.99
C ALA A 351 4.12 29.49 12.90
N THR A 352 4.89 28.46 13.26
CA THR A 352 4.41 27.31 14.05
C THR A 352 4.79 27.42 15.52
N GLN A 353 5.84 28.20 15.84
CA GLN A 353 6.28 28.49 17.20
C GLN A 353 5.14 29.07 18.06
N ILE A 354 4.31 29.95 17.49
CA ILE A 354 3.16 30.55 18.19
C ILE A 354 2.22 29.47 18.75
N VAL A 355 1.90 28.48 17.93
CA VAL A 355 1.03 27.36 18.34
C VAL A 355 1.74 26.44 19.32
N ALA A 356 3.03 26.16 19.11
CA ALA A 356 3.78 25.28 20.00
C ALA A 356 3.91 25.88 21.42
N GLU A 357 4.22 27.18 21.54
CA GLU A 357 4.30 27.90 22.82
C GLU A 357 2.94 28.03 23.50
N ALA A 358 1.91 28.36 22.72
CA ALA A 358 0.54 28.40 23.22
C ALA A 358 0.08 27.03 23.71
N MET A 359 0.36 25.95 22.97
CA MET A 359 -0.03 24.60 23.34
C MET A 359 0.54 24.19 24.70
N VAL A 360 1.84 24.41 24.94
CA VAL A 360 2.45 24.11 26.24
C VAL A 360 1.76 24.90 27.35
N THR A 361 1.56 26.21 27.15
CA THR A 361 1.00 27.10 28.18
C THR A 361 -0.46 26.78 28.48
N LEU A 362 -1.30 26.67 27.44
CA LEU A 362 -2.74 26.43 27.56
C LEU A 362 -3.03 25.03 28.10
N VAL A 363 -2.27 24.01 27.71
CA VAL A 363 -2.44 22.64 28.25
C VAL A 363 -2.01 22.58 29.72
N ASP A 364 -0.90 23.22 30.09
CA ASP A 364 -0.46 23.29 31.49
C ASP A 364 -1.50 23.99 32.37
N GLU A 365 -2.09 25.10 31.90
CA GLU A 365 -3.18 25.81 32.58
C GLU A 365 -4.47 24.96 32.67
N LEU A 366 -4.78 24.17 31.65
CA LEU A 366 -6.00 23.35 31.60
C LEU A 366 -5.93 22.08 32.46
N TYR A 367 -4.76 21.45 32.57
CA TYR A 367 -4.60 20.17 33.29
C TYR A 367 -4.07 20.31 34.71
N GLY A 368 -3.30 21.37 35.00
CA GLY A 368 -2.45 21.38 36.18
C GLY A 368 -1.31 20.36 36.04
N PHE A 369 -0.11 20.73 36.51
CA PHE A 369 1.13 19.99 36.26
C PHE A 369 1.11 18.55 36.85
N ALA A 370 1.13 17.50 36.01
CA ALA A 370 1.46 16.13 36.42
C ALA A 370 2.17 15.37 35.28
N PRO A 371 3.51 15.13 35.37
CA PRO A 371 4.27 14.48 34.32
C PRO A 371 3.98 12.96 34.26
N PRO A 372 3.97 12.33 33.07
CA PRO A 372 3.61 10.92 32.93
C PRO A 372 4.72 9.97 33.39
N GLN A 373 4.32 8.83 33.97
CA GLN A 373 5.22 7.77 34.38
C GLN A 373 5.48 6.79 33.23
N LYS A 374 6.76 6.46 33.05
CA LYS A 374 7.28 5.62 31.98
C LYS A 374 7.17 4.15 32.36
N ASP A 375 6.23 3.42 31.75
CA ASP A 375 5.99 2.00 32.03
C ASP A 375 7.06 1.07 31.42
N ALA A 376 7.44 0.06 32.22
CA ALA A 376 8.58 -0.83 31.98
C ALA A 376 8.23 -2.11 31.18
N SER A 377 7.02 -2.23 30.64
CA SER A 377 6.49 -3.43 29.99
C SER A 377 6.98 -3.65 28.54
N GLU A 378 7.58 -2.65 27.91
CA GLU A 378 8.06 -2.68 26.51
C GLU A 378 9.26 -3.64 26.29
N SER A 379 9.91 -4.08 27.37
CA SER A 379 11.12 -4.90 27.35
C SER A 379 10.89 -6.43 27.27
N GLN A 380 9.65 -6.90 27.48
CA GLN A 380 9.33 -8.34 27.45
C GLN A 380 8.92 -8.87 26.07
N VAL A 381 8.33 -8.03 25.21
CA VAL A 381 7.86 -8.42 23.88
C VAL A 381 9.03 -8.64 22.90
N VAL A 382 10.10 -7.85 23.04
CA VAL A 382 11.30 -7.93 22.18
C VAL A 382 12.09 -9.24 22.39
N ASN A 383 12.01 -9.85 23.57
CA ASN A 383 12.73 -11.08 23.89
C ASN A 383 12.02 -12.37 23.43
N GLN A 384 10.70 -12.33 23.21
CA GLN A 384 9.95 -13.48 22.68
C GLN A 384 10.10 -13.62 21.16
N LEU A 385 10.22 -12.51 20.44
CA LEU A 385 10.44 -12.47 18.98
C LEU A 385 11.84 -12.99 18.59
N ALA A 386 12.84 -12.81 19.47
CA ALA A 386 14.22 -13.23 19.23
C ALA A 386 14.44 -14.76 19.27
N ASN A 387 13.53 -15.52 19.91
CA ASN A 387 13.63 -16.98 20.03
C ASN A 387 12.95 -17.74 18.87
N ALA A 388 11.99 -17.14 18.18
CA ALA A 388 11.33 -17.73 17.00
C ALA A 388 12.25 -17.75 15.76
N MET A 389 13.25 -16.86 15.69
CA MET A 389 14.11 -16.68 14.51
C MET A 389 15.26 -17.70 14.34
N ARG A 390 15.41 -18.71 15.22
CA ARG A 390 16.57 -19.62 15.20
C ARG A 390 16.38 -20.95 14.43
N ALA A 391 15.16 -21.30 13.99
CA ALA A 391 14.88 -22.58 13.27
C ALA A 391 14.69 -22.44 11.74
N THR A 392 14.46 -21.22 11.25
CA THR A 392 14.09 -20.90 9.85
C THR A 392 15.16 -21.14 8.76
N PRO A 393 16.49 -20.97 9.01
CA PRO A 393 17.46 -21.01 7.90
C PRO A 393 17.71 -22.42 7.34
N THR A 394 17.61 -23.46 8.18
CA THR A 394 17.90 -24.84 7.77
C THR A 394 16.82 -25.45 6.89
N VAL A 395 15.54 -25.17 7.18
CA VAL A 395 14.41 -25.64 6.36
C VAL A 395 14.37 -24.91 5.00
N THR A 396 14.69 -23.61 5.00
CA THR A 396 14.76 -22.80 3.77
C THR A 396 15.86 -23.31 2.81
N TYR A 397 17.03 -23.66 3.35
CA TYR A 397 18.14 -24.21 2.58
C TYR A 397 17.81 -25.56 1.92
N PHE A 398 17.24 -26.51 2.66
CA PHE A 398 16.91 -27.83 2.10
C PHE A 398 15.72 -27.77 1.13
N ARG A 399 14.78 -26.84 1.31
CA ARG A 399 13.70 -26.59 0.36
C ARG A 399 14.23 -26.12 -1.00
N LEU A 400 15.24 -25.24 -0.98
CA LEU A 400 15.92 -24.81 -2.20
C LEU A 400 16.59 -26.00 -2.93
N MET A 401 17.25 -26.91 -2.20
CA MET A 401 17.85 -28.10 -2.80
C MET A 401 16.83 -29.03 -3.47
N VAL A 402 15.65 -29.22 -2.88
CA VAL A 402 14.56 -30.01 -3.49
C VAL A 402 14.05 -29.37 -4.79
N ARG A 403 13.99 -28.04 -4.87
CA ARG A 403 13.63 -27.33 -6.11
C ARG A 403 14.68 -27.46 -7.21
N ILE A 404 15.95 -27.39 -6.84
CA ILE A 404 17.05 -27.65 -7.79
C ILE A 404 16.97 -29.09 -8.30
N ALA A 405 16.71 -30.06 -7.42
CA ALA A 405 16.52 -31.45 -7.80
C ALA A 405 15.35 -31.64 -8.80
N MET A 406 14.22 -30.94 -8.61
CA MET A 406 13.11 -30.96 -9.57
C MET A 406 13.53 -30.50 -10.98
N GLY A 407 14.34 -29.45 -11.07
CA GLY A 407 14.83 -28.94 -12.35
C GLY A 407 15.79 -29.91 -13.06
N ILE A 408 16.75 -30.47 -12.32
CA ILE A 408 17.70 -31.46 -12.85
C ILE A 408 16.95 -32.73 -13.31
N TYR A 409 15.97 -33.18 -12.53
CA TYR A 409 15.16 -34.36 -12.83
C TYR A 409 14.24 -34.15 -14.05
N ALA A 410 13.67 -32.95 -14.25
CA ALA A 410 12.91 -32.59 -15.47
C ALA A 410 13.76 -32.74 -16.72
N PHE A 411 14.94 -32.13 -16.69
CA PHE A 411 15.86 -32.13 -17.81
C PHE A 411 16.30 -33.55 -18.16
N ALA A 412 16.68 -34.35 -17.16
CA ALA A 412 17.07 -35.74 -17.37
C ALA A 412 15.93 -36.61 -17.93
N THR A 413 14.68 -36.37 -17.49
CA THR A 413 13.50 -37.10 -17.99
C THR A 413 13.18 -36.74 -19.45
N ILE A 414 13.32 -35.46 -19.83
CA ILE A 414 13.14 -35.01 -21.22
C ILE A 414 14.25 -35.58 -22.11
N ALA A 415 15.50 -35.56 -21.65
CA ALA A 415 16.64 -36.13 -22.37
C ALA A 415 16.41 -37.63 -22.66
N ILE A 416 15.97 -38.40 -21.66
CA ILE A 416 15.57 -39.81 -21.86
C ILE A 416 14.42 -39.94 -22.87
N GLY A 417 13.38 -39.12 -22.77
CA GLY A 417 12.25 -39.15 -23.70
C GLY A 417 12.67 -38.89 -25.16
N LEU A 418 13.60 -37.96 -25.36
CA LEU A 418 14.18 -37.65 -26.67
C LEU A 418 15.07 -38.79 -27.20
N SER A 419 15.81 -39.47 -26.32
CA SER A 419 16.64 -40.62 -26.69
C SER A 419 15.83 -41.87 -27.01
N ILE A 420 14.72 -42.11 -26.31
CA ILE A 420 13.73 -43.14 -26.66
C ILE A 420 13.11 -42.85 -28.04
N ALA A 421 12.99 -41.58 -28.44
CA ALA A 421 12.47 -41.17 -29.75
C ALA A 421 13.48 -41.34 -30.92
N GLY A 422 14.61 -42.03 -30.71
CA GLY A 422 15.54 -42.43 -31.77
C GLY A 422 16.75 -41.51 -31.96
N LEU A 423 17.00 -40.59 -31.03
CA LEU A 423 18.24 -39.81 -31.02
C LEU A 423 19.40 -40.63 -30.40
N PRO A 424 20.60 -40.65 -31.00
CA PRO A 424 21.69 -41.51 -30.57
C PRO A 424 22.44 -40.94 -29.35
N MET A 425 21.93 -41.13 -28.13
CA MET A 425 22.60 -40.70 -26.86
C MET A 425 22.43 -41.65 -25.66
N TRP A 426 22.45 -42.96 -25.85
CA TRP A 426 21.92 -43.91 -24.85
C TRP A 426 22.72 -44.05 -23.54
N ASP A 427 24.06 -43.91 -23.56
CA ASP A 427 24.87 -44.21 -22.36
C ASP A 427 24.96 -43.04 -21.36
N TRP A 428 24.94 -41.79 -21.83
CA TRP A 428 25.07 -40.61 -20.98
C TRP A 428 23.75 -40.19 -20.32
N ASP A 429 22.62 -40.37 -21.01
CA ASP A 429 21.31 -39.98 -20.50
C ASP A 429 20.86 -40.84 -19.33
N LEU A 430 21.20 -42.13 -19.35
CA LEU A 430 20.88 -43.05 -18.26
C LEU A 430 21.71 -42.72 -17.01
N ALA A 431 23.00 -42.41 -17.18
CA ALA A 431 23.88 -41.98 -16.09
C ALA A 431 23.43 -40.63 -15.51
N LEU A 432 23.04 -39.68 -16.35
CA LEU A 432 22.51 -38.37 -15.95
C LEU A 432 21.21 -38.54 -15.15
N TYR A 433 20.31 -39.40 -15.61
CA TYR A 433 19.06 -39.68 -14.93
C TYR A 433 19.23 -40.34 -13.57
N TYR A 434 20.04 -41.40 -13.45
CA TYR A 434 20.28 -42.01 -12.14
C TYR A 434 21.03 -41.08 -11.19
N SER A 435 21.89 -40.20 -11.70
CA SER A 435 22.53 -39.14 -10.89
C SER A 435 21.50 -38.12 -10.39
N ALA A 436 20.54 -37.71 -11.24
CA ALA A 436 19.44 -36.83 -10.88
C ALA A 436 18.53 -37.46 -9.81
N VAL A 437 18.22 -38.75 -9.96
CA VAL A 437 17.44 -39.54 -8.98
C VAL A 437 18.14 -39.56 -7.62
N LEU A 438 19.43 -39.95 -7.57
CA LEU A 438 20.19 -40.01 -6.32
C LEU A 438 20.28 -38.65 -5.62
N PHE A 439 20.49 -37.58 -6.39
CA PHE A 439 20.49 -36.22 -5.86
C PHE A 439 19.12 -35.82 -5.29
N GLY A 440 18.03 -36.14 -6.01
CA GLY A 440 16.66 -35.92 -5.55
C GLY A 440 16.36 -36.63 -4.23
N VAL A 441 16.71 -37.91 -4.13
CA VAL A 441 16.51 -38.72 -2.92
C VAL A 441 17.27 -38.12 -1.73
N TYR A 442 18.51 -37.68 -1.94
CA TYR A 442 19.30 -37.03 -0.89
C TYR A 442 18.68 -35.70 -0.42
N ALA A 443 18.31 -34.83 -1.36
CA ALA A 443 17.72 -33.53 -1.06
C ALA A 443 16.41 -33.67 -0.28
N GLU A 444 15.56 -34.59 -0.72
CA GLU A 444 14.27 -34.88 -0.09
C GLU A 444 14.42 -35.47 1.32
N PHE A 445 15.30 -36.46 1.49
CA PHE A 445 15.58 -37.05 2.80
C PHE A 445 16.08 -36.00 3.79
N ARG A 446 16.99 -35.11 3.36
CA ARG A 446 17.51 -34.02 4.21
C ARG A 446 16.45 -33.01 4.60
N LEU A 447 15.59 -32.62 3.65
CA LEU A 447 14.45 -31.73 3.92
C LEU A 447 13.48 -32.37 4.91
N MET A 448 13.10 -33.62 4.69
CA MET A 448 12.16 -34.31 5.58
C MET A 448 12.73 -34.54 6.97
N ARG A 449 14.05 -34.78 7.09
CA ARG A 449 14.72 -34.88 8.38
C ARG A 449 14.73 -33.55 9.14
N SER A 450 14.88 -32.40 8.47
CA SER A 450 14.81 -31.08 9.14
C SER A 450 13.39 -30.74 9.63
N LEU A 451 12.38 -31.37 9.04
CA LEU A 451 10.97 -31.27 9.44
C LEU A 451 10.57 -32.34 10.49
N ASN A 452 11.51 -33.13 11.03
CA ASN A 452 11.22 -34.31 11.88
C ASN A 452 10.25 -35.33 11.24
N ALA A 453 10.19 -35.40 9.90
CA ALA A 453 9.30 -36.26 9.13
C ALA A 453 10.08 -37.34 8.34
N THR A 454 11.09 -37.94 8.98
CA THR A 454 12.07 -38.82 8.31
C THR A 454 11.44 -40.01 7.58
N SER A 455 10.31 -40.55 8.07
CA SER A 455 9.59 -41.64 7.41
C SER A 455 9.02 -41.24 6.04
N ARG A 456 8.47 -40.03 5.92
CA ARG A 456 7.97 -39.50 4.64
C ARG A 456 9.10 -39.28 3.63
N GLY A 457 10.26 -38.84 4.10
CA GLY A 457 11.45 -38.69 3.24
C GLY A 457 11.92 -40.00 2.61
N ILE A 458 11.80 -41.13 3.34
CA ILE A 458 12.11 -42.46 2.79
C ILE A 458 11.04 -42.86 1.76
N THR A 459 9.75 -42.68 2.08
CA THR A 459 8.65 -43.01 1.16
C THR A 459 8.77 -42.23 -0.15
N TYR A 460 9.04 -40.93 -0.08
CA TYR A 460 9.15 -40.12 -1.28
C TYR A 460 10.44 -40.39 -2.07
N GLY A 461 11.54 -40.71 -1.37
CA GLY A 461 12.77 -41.18 -2.01
C GLY A 461 12.58 -42.47 -2.81
N VAL A 462 11.69 -43.36 -2.37
CA VAL A 462 11.31 -44.55 -3.15
C VAL A 462 10.47 -44.17 -4.38
N LEU A 463 9.59 -43.17 -4.29
CA LEU A 463 8.81 -42.67 -5.43
C LEU A 463 9.70 -42.05 -6.53
N LEU A 464 10.84 -41.47 -6.15
CA LEU A 464 11.86 -40.93 -7.06
C LEU A 464 12.54 -41.96 -7.96
N LEU A 465 12.47 -43.25 -7.63
CA LEU A 465 13.00 -44.31 -8.48
C LEU A 465 12.12 -44.54 -9.73
N VAL A 466 10.89 -44.03 -9.74
CA VAL A 466 9.94 -44.19 -10.85
C VAL A 466 9.85 -42.87 -11.63
N PRO A 467 10.22 -42.83 -12.93
CA PRO A 467 10.36 -41.61 -13.75
C PRO A 467 9.24 -40.58 -13.59
N VAL A 468 7.99 -41.03 -13.61
CA VAL A 468 6.81 -40.17 -13.52
C VAL A 468 6.43 -39.83 -12.07
N LEU A 469 6.71 -40.72 -11.12
CA LEU A 469 6.35 -40.50 -9.70
C LEU A 469 7.40 -39.69 -8.94
N GLY A 470 8.63 -39.57 -9.46
CA GLY A 470 9.67 -38.76 -8.82
C GLY A 470 9.33 -37.28 -8.74
N PHE A 471 8.58 -36.76 -9.72
CA PHE A 471 8.01 -35.41 -9.64
C PHE A 471 7.03 -35.25 -8.49
N VAL A 472 6.19 -36.26 -8.28
CA VAL A 472 5.19 -36.25 -7.21
C VAL A 472 5.87 -36.25 -5.85
N GLY A 473 6.91 -37.06 -5.66
CA GLY A 473 7.72 -37.07 -4.42
C GLY A 473 8.29 -35.68 -4.09
N LEU A 474 9.11 -35.13 -5.00
CA LEU A 474 9.75 -33.82 -4.81
C LEU A 474 8.74 -32.68 -4.61
N ALA A 475 7.60 -32.71 -5.31
CA ALA A 475 6.54 -31.72 -5.14
C ALA A 475 5.86 -31.83 -3.77
N LEU A 476 5.57 -33.04 -3.30
CA LEU A 476 5.03 -33.29 -1.96
C LEU A 476 6.03 -32.84 -0.87
N ALA A 477 7.33 -32.97 -1.12
CA ALA A 477 8.35 -32.48 -0.21
C ALA A 477 8.45 -30.95 -0.14
N ASP A 478 8.42 -30.24 -1.27
CA ASP A 478 8.37 -28.77 -1.28
C ASP A 478 7.08 -28.25 -0.60
N PHE A 479 5.96 -28.93 -0.84
CA PHE A 479 4.67 -28.59 -0.24
C PHE A 479 4.69 -28.73 1.28
N ALA A 480 5.20 -29.84 1.81
CA ALA A 480 5.31 -30.08 3.25
C ALA A 480 6.19 -29.02 3.94
N ALA A 481 7.31 -28.65 3.32
CA ALA A 481 8.19 -27.59 3.80
C ALA A 481 7.52 -26.20 3.77
N GLY A 482 6.73 -25.92 2.73
CA GLY A 482 5.97 -24.68 2.63
C GLY A 482 4.92 -24.52 3.73
N ARG A 483 4.21 -25.60 4.07
CA ARG A 483 3.24 -25.60 5.17
C ARG A 483 3.91 -25.37 6.53
N PHE A 484 5.04 -26.03 6.78
CA PHE A 484 5.80 -25.84 8.01
C PHE A 484 6.25 -24.39 8.21
N LEU A 485 6.77 -23.74 7.17
CA LEU A 485 7.24 -22.35 7.24
C LEU A 485 6.09 -21.35 7.47
N LYS A 486 4.90 -21.63 6.94
CA LYS A 486 3.71 -20.81 7.21
C LYS A 486 3.29 -20.90 8.68
N GLN A 487 3.26 -22.12 9.22
CA GLN A 487 2.93 -22.38 10.62
C GLN A 487 3.95 -21.76 11.59
N SER A 488 5.25 -21.81 11.27
CA SER A 488 6.29 -21.26 12.14
C SER A 488 6.32 -19.73 12.19
N ASN A 489 5.80 -19.07 11.16
CA ASN A 489 5.81 -17.61 11.05
C ASN A 489 4.55 -16.95 11.65
N GLY A 490 3.66 -17.72 12.28
CA GLY A 490 2.39 -17.19 12.83
C GLY A 490 1.44 -16.65 11.75
N LEU A 491 1.71 -16.92 10.47
CA LEU A 491 0.92 -16.47 9.31
C LEU A 491 -0.30 -17.37 9.04
N ASP A 492 -0.69 -18.19 10.01
CA ASP A 492 -1.71 -19.24 9.86
C ASP A 492 -2.81 -19.07 10.94
N ASP A 493 -3.17 -17.83 11.28
CA ASP A 493 -4.36 -17.54 12.11
C ASP A 493 -5.67 -17.83 11.37
N ASP A 494 -5.65 -17.93 10.04
CA ASP A 494 -6.84 -18.25 9.23
C ASP A 494 -7.24 -19.73 9.23
N THR A 495 -6.37 -20.66 9.66
CA THR A 495 -6.70 -22.10 9.66
C THR A 495 -7.25 -22.66 10.97
N ARG A 496 -7.37 -21.85 12.04
CA ARG A 496 -8.13 -22.26 13.24
C ARG A 496 -9.65 -22.32 13.04
N ALA A 497 -10.16 -21.88 11.89
CA ALA A 497 -11.58 -21.96 11.54
C ALA A 497 -12.04 -23.35 11.04
N PHE A 498 -11.14 -24.31 10.83
CA PHE A 498 -11.52 -25.69 10.47
C PHE A 498 -10.83 -26.71 11.38
N SER A 499 -11.51 -27.06 12.47
CA SER A 499 -11.34 -28.36 13.12
C SER A 499 -11.62 -29.47 12.10
N PRO A 500 -10.79 -30.51 12.00
CA PRO A 500 -11.15 -31.69 11.23
C PRO A 500 -12.30 -32.41 11.96
N LEU A 501 -13.39 -32.65 11.25
CA LEU A 501 -14.25 -33.80 11.51
C LEU A 501 -13.45 -35.03 11.02
N GLU A 502 -13.21 -35.95 11.96
CA GLU A 502 -12.73 -37.35 11.82
C GLU A 502 -11.47 -37.64 10.98
#